data_AF-A0A7W7VAD6-F1
#
_entry.id   AF-A0A7W7VAD6-F1
#
_cell.length_a   1.000
_cell.length_b   1.000
_cell.length_c   1.000
_cell.angle_alpha   90.00
_cell.angle_beta   90.00
_cell.angle_gamma   90.00
#
_symmetry.space_group_name_H-M   'P 1'
#
loop_
_entity.id
_entity.type
_entity.pdbx_description
1 polymer ?
#
loop_
_entity_poly.entity_id
_entity_poly.type
_entity_poly.pdbx_seq_one_letter_code
_entity_poly.pdbx_strand_id
1 'polypeptide(L)'
;MYARTAFAADARRLGHEHGPWDWTPEVSHSIGEGQRVVADAVMYYTVIKGEQRRKLRAFVEVDRATMSGERLAVKLIEYARLHQYEAQPVGRRRRVAAEPGWMRWYPVFPRGLFVLTGASRARLKDRISDLQAMAAQHPLVAALAREVPLGAAVLEDLEQHGPAQDVWTPLTGGTPRPWTDL
;
A
#
# COMPACT_ATOMS: atom_id res chain seq x y z
N MET A 1 6.03 -16.06 4.01
CA MET A 1 7.19 -15.17 4.19
C MET A 1 7.71 -14.66 2.84
N TYR A 2 6.83 -14.48 1.84
CA TYR A 2 7.26 -14.57 0.43
C TYR A 2 7.29 -13.23 -0.33
N ALA A 3 6.42 -12.28 0.00
CA ALA A 3 6.32 -11.01 -0.72
C ALA A 3 7.65 -10.23 -0.73
N ARG A 4 8.27 -10.01 0.44
CA ARG A 4 9.56 -9.33 0.58
C ARG A 4 10.64 -9.91 -0.35
N THR A 5 10.74 -11.24 -0.40
CA THR A 5 11.74 -11.93 -1.23
C THR A 5 11.46 -11.72 -2.71
N ALA A 6 10.20 -11.77 -3.14
CA ALA A 6 9.82 -11.50 -4.53
C ALA A 6 10.21 -10.06 -4.94
N PHE A 7 9.96 -9.06 -4.10
CA PHE A 7 10.39 -7.68 -4.36
C PHE A 7 11.91 -7.52 -4.43
N ALA A 8 12.66 -8.15 -3.52
CA ALA A 8 14.13 -8.08 -3.52
C ALA A 8 14.77 -8.80 -4.71
N ALA A 9 14.26 -9.97 -5.07
CA ALA A 9 14.72 -10.71 -6.24
C ALA A 9 14.47 -9.94 -7.53
N ASP A 10 13.26 -9.39 -7.68
CA ASP A 10 12.88 -8.64 -8.87
C ASP A 10 13.62 -7.30 -8.99
N ALA A 11 13.80 -6.57 -7.88
CA ALA A 11 14.61 -5.36 -7.87
C ALA A 11 16.05 -5.64 -8.32
N ARG A 12 16.68 -6.68 -7.77
CA ARG A 12 18.03 -7.09 -8.17
C ARG A 12 18.10 -7.43 -9.65
N ARG A 13 17.13 -8.19 -10.16
CA ARG A 13 17.05 -8.58 -11.58
C ARG A 13 16.95 -7.36 -12.50
N LEU A 14 16.23 -6.33 -12.07
CA LEU A 14 16.01 -5.10 -12.84
C LEU A 14 17.07 -4.02 -12.60
N GLY A 15 18.05 -4.26 -11.73
CA GLY A 15 19.04 -3.25 -11.34
C GLY A 15 18.43 -2.09 -10.54
N HIS A 16 17.27 -2.29 -9.92
CA HIS A 16 16.64 -1.35 -9.00
C HIS A 16 17.19 -1.54 -7.57
N GLU A 17 17.02 -0.53 -6.71
CA GLU A 17 17.42 -0.63 -5.31
C GLU A 17 16.24 -1.03 -4.43
N HIS A 18 16.36 -2.19 -3.81
CA HIS A 18 15.54 -2.64 -2.69
C HIS A 18 16.36 -3.65 -1.88
N GLY A 19 16.96 -3.16 -0.81
CA GLY A 19 17.81 -3.92 0.10
C GLY A 19 17.04 -4.58 1.23
N PRO A 20 17.72 -5.42 2.04
CA PRO A 20 17.10 -6.10 3.18
C PRO A 20 16.43 -5.17 4.19
N TRP A 21 16.91 -3.94 4.33
CA TRP A 21 16.39 -2.94 5.28
C TRP A 21 15.28 -2.06 4.69
N ASP A 22 15.04 -2.16 3.38
CA ASP A 22 14.00 -1.40 2.69
C ASP A 22 12.60 -2.05 2.85
N TRP A 23 12.46 -3.01 3.76
CA TRP A 23 11.21 -3.61 4.18
C TRP A 23 11.15 -3.57 5.71
N THR A 24 10.29 -2.70 6.26
CA THR A 24 10.07 -2.58 7.69
C THR A 24 8.73 -3.21 8.06
N PRO A 25 8.68 -4.33 8.82
CA PRO A 25 7.42 -4.94 9.23
C PRO A 25 6.73 -4.14 10.34
N GLU A 26 5.41 -4.31 10.45
CA GLU A 26 4.57 -3.86 11.58
C GLU A 26 4.75 -2.38 11.96
N VAL A 27 4.75 -1.50 10.97
CA VAL A 27 4.99 -0.07 11.19
C VAL A 27 3.72 0.60 11.68
N SER A 28 3.81 1.26 12.83
CA SER A 28 2.68 1.91 13.47
C SER A 28 2.71 3.44 13.39
N HIS A 29 1.61 4.02 12.90
CA HIS A 29 1.37 5.46 12.78
C HIS A 29 0.32 5.89 13.79
N SER A 30 0.69 6.78 14.71
CA SER A 30 -0.27 7.38 15.62
C SER A 30 -1.15 8.39 14.90
N ILE A 31 -2.46 8.15 14.93
CA ILE A 31 -3.50 9.15 14.68
C ILE A 31 -4.06 9.55 16.06
N GLY A 32 -4.74 10.68 16.22
CA GLY A 32 -5.09 11.23 17.54
C GLY A 32 -5.81 10.27 18.52
N GLU A 33 -5.98 10.71 19.77
CA GLU A 33 -6.83 10.00 20.76
C GLU A 33 -6.36 8.56 21.10
N GLY A 34 -5.06 8.30 20.99
CA GLY A 34 -4.48 6.98 21.28
C GLY A 34 -4.72 5.93 20.19
N GLN A 35 -5.34 6.31 19.07
CA GLN A 35 -5.54 5.42 17.93
C GLN A 35 -4.26 5.26 17.11
N ARG A 36 -4.09 4.09 16.50
CA ARG A 36 -2.92 3.78 15.69
C ARG A 36 -3.33 2.99 14.47
N VAL A 37 -2.77 3.37 13.32
CA VAL A 37 -2.80 2.57 12.10
C VAL A 37 -1.53 1.75 12.05
N VAL A 38 -1.62 0.47 11.71
CA VAL A 38 -0.46 -0.42 11.63
C VAL A 38 -0.45 -1.06 10.25
N ALA A 39 0.61 -0.82 9.50
CA ALA A 39 0.85 -1.52 8.25
C ALA A 39 1.55 -2.86 8.53
N ASP A 40 1.16 -3.92 7.84
CA ASP A 40 1.89 -5.20 7.92
C ASP A 40 3.36 -5.01 7.52
N ALA A 41 3.62 -4.14 6.53
CA ALA A 41 4.94 -3.62 6.25
C ALA A 41 4.93 -2.25 5.54
N VAL A 42 6.03 -1.52 5.68
CA VAL A 42 6.40 -0.40 4.83
C VAL A 42 7.58 -0.81 3.96
N MET A 43 7.41 -0.65 2.66
CA MET A 43 8.43 -0.91 1.67
C MET A 43 8.99 0.40 1.10
N TYR A 44 10.31 0.48 0.98
CA TYR A 44 11.05 1.52 0.25
C TYR A 44 11.66 0.90 -1.01
N TYR A 45 11.68 1.64 -2.10
CA TYR A 45 12.17 1.12 -3.38
C TYR A 45 12.67 2.26 -4.26
N THR A 46 13.76 2.07 -4.99
CA THR A 46 14.20 3.03 -6.00
C THR A 46 14.23 2.37 -7.37
N VAL A 47 13.33 2.81 -8.25
CA VAL A 47 13.38 2.46 -9.68
C VAL A 47 14.55 3.20 -10.31
N ILE A 48 15.41 2.47 -11.02
CA ILE A 48 16.58 3.00 -11.73
C ILE A 48 16.36 2.78 -13.23
N LYS A 49 16.33 3.87 -14.00
CA LYS A 49 16.22 3.84 -15.45
C LYS A 49 17.28 4.76 -16.05
N GLY A 50 18.40 4.18 -16.48
CA GLY A 50 19.60 4.97 -16.84
C GLY A 50 20.09 5.80 -15.65
N GLU A 51 20.22 7.11 -15.85
CA GLU A 51 20.61 8.04 -14.78
C GLU A 51 19.44 8.47 -13.87
N GLN A 52 18.19 8.17 -14.25
CA GLN A 52 17.02 8.58 -13.50
C GLN A 52 16.74 7.62 -12.34
N ARG A 53 16.46 8.21 -11.16
CA ARG A 53 16.16 7.50 -9.92
C ARG A 53 14.83 7.97 -9.38
N ARG A 54 13.84 7.08 -9.32
CA ARG A 54 12.49 7.36 -8.79
C ARG A 54 12.25 6.58 -7.50
N LYS A 55 12.19 7.30 -6.37
CA LYS A 55 11.90 6.73 -5.05
C LYS A 55 10.40 6.46 -4.89
N LEU A 56 10.06 5.23 -4.54
CA LEU A 56 8.70 4.75 -4.29
C LEU A 56 8.60 4.22 -2.86
N ARG A 57 7.38 4.26 -2.32
CA ARG A 57 7.02 3.70 -1.02
C ARG A 57 5.69 3.01 -1.12
N ALA A 58 5.51 1.95 -0.35
CA ALA A 58 4.24 1.26 -0.24
C ALA A 58 3.97 0.79 1.19
N PHE A 59 2.74 0.93 1.63
CA PHE A 59 2.18 0.07 2.66
C PHE A 59 1.82 -1.26 2.00
N VAL A 60 2.33 -2.36 2.55
CA VAL A 60 2.09 -3.70 2.02
C VAL A 60 1.30 -4.50 3.05
N GLU A 61 0.07 -4.85 2.71
CA GLU A 61 -0.82 -5.70 3.51
C GLU A 61 -0.81 -7.12 2.96
N VAL A 62 -0.60 -8.13 3.81
CA VAL A 62 -0.58 -9.54 3.38
C VAL A 62 -1.79 -10.28 3.94
N ASP A 63 -2.77 -10.54 3.08
CA ASP A 63 -3.96 -11.32 3.45
C ASP A 63 -3.77 -12.80 3.12
N ARG A 64 -3.78 -13.65 4.15
CA ARG A 64 -3.67 -15.11 3.99
C ARG A 64 -5.02 -15.81 3.85
N ALA A 65 -6.10 -15.05 3.63
CA ALA A 65 -7.48 -15.53 3.55
C ALA A 65 -7.96 -16.35 4.76
N THR A 66 -7.28 -16.26 5.91
CA THR A 66 -7.61 -16.95 7.15
C THR A 66 -8.72 -16.25 7.96
N MET A 67 -9.02 -14.98 7.63
CA MET A 67 -10.06 -14.17 8.28
C MET A 67 -11.09 -13.66 7.27
N SER A 68 -12.18 -13.05 7.72
CA SER A 68 -13.19 -12.44 6.84
C SER A 68 -12.60 -11.33 5.96
N GLY A 69 -13.16 -11.12 4.77
CA GLY A 69 -12.74 -10.05 3.86
C GLY A 69 -12.91 -8.64 4.44
N GLU A 70 -13.78 -8.49 5.44
CA GLU A 70 -14.02 -7.23 6.16
C GLU A 70 -12.75 -6.62 6.75
N ARG A 71 -11.76 -7.45 7.14
CA ARG A 71 -10.49 -6.93 7.69
C ARG A 71 -9.71 -6.10 6.66
N LEU A 72 -9.77 -6.46 5.37
CA LEU A 72 -9.10 -5.69 4.32
C LEU A 72 -9.82 -4.38 4.03
N ALA A 73 -11.15 -4.39 4.08
CA ALA A 73 -11.95 -3.16 3.99
C ALA A 73 -11.64 -2.21 5.15
N VAL A 74 -11.53 -2.74 6.38
CA VAL A 74 -11.11 -1.95 7.56
C VAL A 74 -9.72 -1.34 7.33
N LYS A 75 -8.77 -2.08 6.77
CA LYS A 75 -7.43 -1.54 6.44
C LYS A 75 -7.48 -0.37 5.46
N LEU A 76 -8.30 -0.46 4.41
CA LEU A 76 -8.51 0.67 3.50
C LEU A 76 -9.07 1.91 4.22
N ILE A 77 -10.03 1.70 5.12
CA ILE A 77 -10.60 2.79 5.92
C ILE A 77 -9.55 3.38 6.88
N GLU A 78 -8.71 2.55 7.51
CA GLU A 78 -7.60 3.00 8.35
C GLU A 78 -6.61 3.87 7.57
N TYR A 79 -6.23 3.48 6.35
CA TYR A 79 -5.36 4.30 5.50
C TYR A 79 -6.01 5.59 5.04
N ALA A 80 -7.32 5.58 4.75
CA ALA A 80 -8.05 6.80 4.42
C ALA A 80 -8.07 7.77 5.61
N ARG A 81 -8.27 7.26 6.84
CA ARG A 81 -8.18 8.06 8.07
C ARG A 81 -6.77 8.59 8.30
N LEU A 82 -5.74 7.77 8.09
CA LEU A 82 -4.33 8.21 8.20
C LEU A 82 -4.02 9.34 7.21
N HIS A 83 -4.50 9.23 5.97
CA HIS A 83 -4.29 10.23 4.92
C HIS A 83 -4.92 11.57 5.25
N GLN A 84 -6.14 11.55 5.81
CA GLN A 84 -6.91 12.75 6.18
C GLN A 84 -6.58 13.29 7.58
N TYR A 85 -5.81 12.55 8.38
CA TYR A 85 -5.48 12.97 9.73
C TYR A 85 -4.56 14.20 9.71
N GLU A 86 -5.06 15.32 10.21
CA GLU A 86 -4.28 16.53 10.46
C GLU A 86 -3.70 16.49 11.88
N ALA A 87 -2.37 16.66 12.00
CA ALA A 87 -1.75 16.70 13.31
C ALA A 87 -2.09 18.02 14.01
N GLN A 88 -2.64 17.96 15.23
CA GLN A 88 -2.90 19.17 15.98
C GLN A 88 -1.57 19.84 16.40
N PRO A 89 -1.37 21.13 16.11
CA PRO A 89 -0.17 21.83 16.56
C PRO A 89 -0.15 21.94 18.09
N VAL A 90 0.99 21.60 18.70
CA VAL A 90 1.19 21.75 20.14
C VAL A 90 1.37 23.25 20.45
N GLY A 91 0.32 23.88 20.97
CA GLY A 91 0.34 25.26 21.49
C GLY A 91 -0.58 26.24 20.75
N ARG A 92 -0.81 27.40 21.40
CA ARG A 92 -1.78 28.45 21.03
C ARG A 92 -1.36 29.31 19.82
N ARG A 93 -0.67 28.75 18.82
CA ARG A 93 -0.25 29.48 17.61
C ARG A 93 -1.23 29.24 16.46
N ARG A 94 -1.67 30.36 15.89
CA ARG A 94 -2.45 30.64 14.67
C ARG A 94 -2.76 29.42 13.78
N ARG A 95 -4.03 29.36 13.32
CA ARG A 95 -4.57 28.51 12.23
C ARG A 95 -3.74 28.62 10.94
N VAL A 96 -2.57 28.00 10.89
CA VAL A 96 -1.97 27.53 9.65
C VAL A 96 -2.73 26.26 9.29
N ALA A 97 -3.04 26.04 8.00
CA ALA A 97 -3.60 24.76 7.57
C ALA A 97 -2.72 23.64 8.14
N ALA A 98 -3.30 22.76 8.94
CA ALA A 98 -2.53 21.72 9.58
C ALA A 98 -2.02 20.78 8.49
N GLU A 99 -0.70 20.61 8.39
CA GLU A 99 -0.14 19.64 7.45
C GLU A 99 -0.66 18.24 7.82
N PRO A 100 -0.97 17.39 6.83
CA PRO A 100 -1.33 16.01 7.09
C PRO A 100 -0.28 15.34 7.97
N GLY A 101 -0.73 14.72 9.05
CA GLY A 101 0.15 14.16 10.08
C GLY A 101 1.08 13.07 9.56
N TRP A 102 0.80 12.48 8.39
CA TRP A 102 1.67 11.50 7.76
C TRP A 102 2.95 12.11 7.16
N MET A 103 2.96 13.42 6.86
CA MET A 103 4.11 14.10 6.24
C MET A 103 5.35 14.10 7.14
N ARG A 104 5.17 13.90 8.45
CA ARG A 104 6.29 13.73 9.39
C ARG A 104 7.11 12.45 9.14
N TRP A 105 6.53 11.44 8.50
CA TRP A 105 7.17 10.16 8.22
C TRP A 105 7.54 10.02 6.74
N TYR A 106 6.72 10.58 5.85
CA TYR A 106 6.86 10.36 4.41
C TYR A 106 6.75 11.67 3.64
N PRO A 107 7.64 11.92 2.65
CA PRO A 107 7.52 13.09 1.79
C PRO A 107 6.36 12.97 0.78
N VAL A 108 5.89 11.74 0.52
CA VAL A 108 4.72 11.41 -0.30
C VAL A 108 4.04 10.22 0.37
N PHE A 109 2.72 10.23 0.44
CA PHE A 109 1.96 9.14 1.05
C PHE A 109 2.27 7.80 0.35
N PRO A 110 2.60 6.73 1.10
CA PRO A 110 2.90 5.43 0.51
C PRO A 110 1.71 4.85 -0.27
N ARG A 111 2.00 4.17 -1.39
CA ARG A 111 1.00 3.40 -2.16
C ARG A 111 0.38 2.31 -1.28
N GLY A 112 -0.86 1.91 -1.54
CA GLY A 112 -1.48 0.78 -0.85
C GLY A 112 -1.39 -0.50 -1.70
N LEU A 113 -0.63 -1.49 -1.24
CA LEU A 113 -0.45 -2.77 -1.93
C LEU A 113 -1.03 -3.92 -1.10
N PHE A 114 -2.03 -4.60 -1.63
CA PHE A 114 -2.69 -5.73 -0.98
C PHE A 114 -2.25 -7.04 -1.65
N VAL A 115 -1.51 -7.87 -0.92
CA VAL A 115 -0.98 -9.15 -1.40
C VAL A 115 -1.84 -10.28 -0.82
N LEU A 116 -2.59 -10.96 -1.68
CA LEU A 116 -3.54 -12.00 -1.28
C LEU A 116 -2.95 -13.40 -1.53
N THR A 117 -3.17 -14.35 -0.63
CA THR A 117 -2.70 -15.75 -0.75
C THR A 117 -3.53 -16.68 0.13
N GLY A 118 -3.27 -17.99 0.08
CA GLY A 118 -3.81 -18.97 1.01
C GLY A 118 -5.25 -19.41 0.72
N ALA A 119 -5.79 -19.10 -0.46
CA ALA A 119 -7.11 -19.52 -0.90
C ALA A 119 -7.12 -19.87 -2.40
N SER A 120 -8.23 -20.44 -2.87
CA SER A 120 -8.43 -20.70 -4.30
C SER A 120 -8.40 -19.41 -5.12
N ARG A 121 -7.97 -19.51 -6.38
CA ARG A 121 -7.90 -18.36 -7.31
C ARG A 121 -9.23 -17.62 -7.44
N ALA A 122 -10.35 -18.35 -7.48
CA ALA A 122 -11.68 -17.74 -7.51
C ALA A 122 -11.93 -16.88 -6.26
N ARG A 123 -11.67 -17.41 -5.07
CA ARG A 123 -11.85 -16.67 -3.80
C ARG A 123 -10.92 -15.47 -3.66
N LEU A 124 -9.69 -15.57 -4.16
CA LEU A 124 -8.77 -14.43 -4.19
C LEU A 124 -9.26 -13.34 -5.17
N LYS A 125 -9.81 -13.73 -6.32
CA LYS A 125 -10.42 -12.78 -7.27
C LYS A 125 -11.65 -12.09 -6.69
N ASP A 126 -12.49 -12.82 -5.95
CA ASP A 126 -13.64 -12.24 -5.25
C ASP A 126 -13.18 -11.19 -4.23
N ARG A 127 -12.11 -11.48 -3.46
CA ARG A 127 -11.51 -10.50 -2.53
C ARG A 127 -10.96 -9.25 -3.20
N ILE A 128 -10.34 -9.37 -4.37
CA ILE A 128 -9.91 -8.21 -5.16
C ILE A 128 -11.15 -7.39 -5.59
N SER A 129 -12.23 -8.06 -5.97
CA SER A 129 -13.48 -7.41 -6.36
C SER A 129 -14.13 -6.68 -5.17
N ASP A 130 -14.09 -7.26 -3.98
CA ASP A 130 -14.56 -6.61 -2.74
C ASP A 130 -13.73 -5.35 -2.42
N LEU A 131 -12.40 -5.42 -2.57
CA LEU A 131 -11.51 -4.27 -2.41
C LEU A 131 -11.82 -3.14 -3.41
N GLN A 132 -12.08 -3.50 -4.68
CA GLN A 132 -12.49 -2.55 -5.71
C GLN A 132 -13.85 -1.92 -5.39
N ALA A 133 -14.83 -2.73 -4.97
CA ALA A 133 -16.13 -2.24 -4.55
C ALA A 133 -15.99 -1.26 -3.37
N MET A 134 -15.12 -1.56 -2.41
CA MET A 134 -14.86 -0.65 -1.30
C MET A 134 -14.22 0.67 -1.75
N ALA A 135 -13.22 0.60 -2.62
CA ALA A 135 -12.57 1.78 -3.19
C ALA A 135 -13.53 2.64 -4.01
N ALA A 136 -14.55 2.05 -4.63
CA ALA A 136 -15.56 2.78 -5.40
C ALA A 136 -16.69 3.36 -4.51
N GLN A 137 -17.11 2.66 -3.46
CA GLN A 137 -18.37 2.95 -2.76
C GLN A 137 -18.19 3.62 -1.40
N HIS A 138 -17.10 3.39 -0.68
CA HIS A 138 -16.90 4.04 0.63
C HIS A 138 -16.38 5.47 0.44
N PRO A 139 -17.05 6.50 0.97
CA PRO A 139 -16.65 7.89 0.74
C PRO A 139 -15.18 8.20 1.11
N LEU A 140 -14.72 7.71 2.27
CA LEU A 140 -13.33 7.92 2.70
C LEU A 140 -12.31 7.20 1.79
N VAL A 141 -12.62 5.98 1.37
CA VAL A 141 -11.70 5.18 0.55
C VAL A 141 -11.69 5.69 -0.89
N ALA A 142 -12.84 6.09 -1.43
CA ALA A 142 -12.94 6.73 -2.73
C ALA A 142 -12.20 8.07 -2.78
N ALA A 143 -12.18 8.83 -1.68
CA ALA A 143 -11.33 10.02 -1.58
C ALA A 143 -9.84 9.65 -1.61
N LEU A 144 -9.41 8.68 -0.79
CA LEU A 144 -8.03 8.18 -0.79
C LEU A 144 -7.60 7.69 -2.18
N ALA A 145 -8.42 6.87 -2.84
CA ALA A 145 -8.09 6.21 -4.10
C ALA A 145 -7.95 7.19 -5.29
N ARG A 146 -8.45 8.43 -5.16
CA ARG A 146 -8.22 9.49 -6.16
C ARG A 146 -6.83 10.11 -6.07
N GLU A 147 -6.18 10.00 -4.92
CA GLU A 147 -4.91 10.68 -4.62
C GLU A 147 -3.76 9.68 -4.43
N VAL A 148 -4.06 8.46 -3.99
CA VAL A 148 -3.08 7.43 -3.65
C VAL A 148 -3.27 6.21 -4.54
N PRO A 149 -2.21 5.74 -5.22
CA PRO A 149 -2.28 4.49 -5.98
C PRO A 149 -2.53 3.29 -5.06
N LEU A 150 -3.55 2.50 -5.41
CA LEU A 150 -3.96 1.30 -4.68
C LEU A 150 -4.02 0.11 -5.65
N GLY A 151 -3.43 -1.02 -5.26
CA GLY A 151 -3.44 -2.23 -6.07
C GLY A 151 -3.49 -3.50 -5.23
N ALA A 152 -4.07 -4.54 -5.80
CA ALA A 152 -4.06 -5.88 -5.23
C ALA A 152 -3.43 -6.89 -6.20
N ALA A 153 -2.70 -7.86 -5.66
CA ALA A 153 -2.09 -8.93 -6.42
C ALA A 153 -2.14 -10.25 -5.64
N VAL A 154 -2.12 -11.36 -6.37
CA VAL A 154 -1.98 -12.69 -5.80
C VAL A 154 -0.50 -12.99 -5.60
N LEU A 155 -0.11 -13.45 -4.40
CA LEU A 155 1.30 -13.66 -4.04
C LEU A 155 2.02 -14.59 -5.01
N GLU A 156 1.35 -15.66 -5.41
CA GLU A 156 1.89 -16.67 -6.33
C GLU A 156 2.22 -16.05 -7.70
N ASP A 157 1.46 -15.04 -8.15
CA ASP A 157 1.77 -14.32 -9.40
C ASP A 157 2.98 -13.40 -9.23
N LEU A 158 3.15 -12.79 -8.04
CA LEU A 158 4.33 -11.99 -7.73
C LEU A 158 5.59 -12.84 -7.71
N GLU A 159 5.51 -14.05 -7.17
CA GLU A 159 6.63 -15.00 -7.14
C GLU A 159 6.98 -15.52 -8.53
N GLN A 160 5.96 -15.84 -9.34
CA GLN A 160 6.17 -16.43 -10.67
C GLN A 160 6.64 -15.41 -11.71
N HIS A 161 6.04 -14.21 -11.73
CA HIS A 161 6.28 -13.22 -12.79
C HIS A 161 7.14 -12.05 -12.32
N GLY A 162 7.12 -11.75 -11.02
CA GLY A 162 7.78 -10.59 -10.44
C GLY A 162 6.82 -9.41 -10.22
N PRO A 163 6.97 -8.65 -9.12
CA PRO A 163 6.08 -7.53 -8.81
C PRO A 163 6.14 -6.37 -9.80
N ALA A 164 7.24 -6.16 -10.53
CA ALA A 164 7.30 -5.12 -11.56
C ALA A 164 6.72 -5.55 -12.93
N GLN A 165 5.90 -6.60 -12.97
CA GLN A 165 5.14 -7.02 -14.14
C GLN A 165 3.64 -6.68 -13.99
N ASP A 166 2.84 -6.98 -15.02
CA ASP A 166 1.40 -6.70 -15.10
C ASP A 166 0.54 -7.65 -14.24
N VAL A 167 0.88 -7.76 -12.96
CA VAL A 167 0.26 -8.67 -11.98
C VAL A 167 -0.59 -7.93 -10.94
N TRP A 168 -0.52 -6.59 -10.90
CA TRP A 168 -1.31 -5.79 -9.96
C TRP A 168 -2.60 -5.31 -10.59
N THR A 169 -3.72 -5.68 -9.99
CA THR A 169 -5.04 -5.17 -10.33
C THR A 169 -5.26 -3.83 -9.60
N PRO A 170 -5.45 -2.70 -10.31
CA PRO A 170 -5.76 -1.43 -9.67
C PRO A 170 -7.11 -1.48 -8.94
N LEU A 171 -7.19 -0.94 -7.73
CA LEU A 171 -8.45 -0.90 -6.98
C LEU A 171 -9.45 0.11 -7.54
N THR A 172 -9.00 1.07 -8.34
CA THR A 172 -9.83 2.04 -9.05
C THR A 172 -10.36 1.53 -10.39
N GLY A 173 -10.10 0.26 -10.72
CA GLY A 173 -10.43 -0.35 -12.01
C GLY A 173 -9.38 -0.10 -13.10
N GLY A 174 -9.57 -0.77 -14.25
CA GLY A 174 -8.64 -0.75 -15.38
C GLY A 174 -7.84 -2.04 -15.53
N THR A 175 -6.82 -2.02 -16.39
CA THR A 175 -5.99 -3.19 -16.69
C THR A 175 -4.91 -3.42 -15.64
N PRO A 176 -4.52 -4.69 -15.40
CA PRO A 176 -3.35 -5.03 -14.61
C PRO A 176 -2.10 -4.31 -15.11
N ARG A 177 -1.19 -3.98 -14.17
CA ARG A 177 0.03 -3.20 -14.44
C ARG A 177 1.10 -3.44 -13.38
N PRO A 178 2.33 -2.93 -13.54
CA PRO A 178 3.35 -2.98 -12.50
C PRO A 178 2.98 -2.08 -11.34
N TRP A 179 3.32 -2.47 -10.11
CA TRP A 179 3.06 -1.62 -8.93
C TRP A 179 3.77 -0.25 -9.01
N THR A 180 4.88 -0.19 -9.76
CA THR A 180 5.65 1.03 -9.99
C THR A 180 4.90 2.07 -10.80
N ASP A 181 3.88 1.64 -11.56
CA ASP A 181 3.09 2.45 -12.47
C ASP A 181 1.57 2.37 -12.19
N LEU A 182 1.21 1.90 -10.98
CA LEU A 182 -0.14 2.08 -10.41
C LEU A 182 -0.53 3.55 -10.35
#